data_AF-A0A838G2A1-F1
#
_entry.id   AF-A0A838G2A1-F1
#
_cell.length_a   1.000
_cell.length_b   1.000
_cell.length_c   1.000
_cell.angle_alpha   90.00
_cell.angle_beta   90.00
_cell.angle_gamma   90.00
#
_symmetry.space_group_name_H-M   'P 1'
#
loop_
_entity.id
_entity.type
_entity.pdbx_description
1 polymer ?
#
loop_
_entity_poly.entity_id
_entity_poly.type
_entity_poly.pdbx_seq_one_letter_code
_entity_poly.pdbx_strand_id
1 'polypeptide(L)'
;MTEQTLDTHDDARTPVDFWFDPFCPWAWMSSRWLLEVAKQRRIAPSFHVMSLAYLNQDKEISDSYREKLAPAWGPVRVAVAAAQAKGDDVLLPLYTAMGNRIHLEGRPIDRSLNEEALAEVGLPLTLADAVDSTDYDDDLKKSHHAGMDQVG
;
A
#
# COMPACT_ATOMS: atom_id res chain seq x y z
N MET A 1 54.69 -5.14 8.82
CA MET A 1 53.66 -5.87 8.06
C MET A 1 52.55 -6.17 9.04
N THR A 2 51.51 -5.35 9.03
CA THR A 2 50.27 -5.62 9.75
C THR A 2 49.19 -5.53 8.69
N GLU A 3 48.72 -6.71 8.28
CA GLU A 3 47.57 -6.87 7.40
C GLU A 3 46.36 -6.18 8.04
N GLN A 4 45.86 -5.18 7.33
CA GLN A 4 44.59 -4.54 7.62
C GLN A 4 43.52 -5.52 7.14
N THR A 5 42.87 -6.21 8.09
CA THR A 5 41.70 -7.03 7.82
C THR A 5 40.67 -6.14 7.15
N LEU A 6 40.41 -6.38 5.85
CA LEU A 6 39.32 -5.77 5.11
C LEU A 6 38.03 -6.13 5.85
N ASP A 7 37.46 -5.14 6.51
CA ASP A 7 36.15 -5.25 7.13
C ASP A 7 35.15 -5.39 5.98
N THR A 8 34.73 -6.63 5.71
CA THR A 8 33.68 -6.95 4.76
C THR A 8 32.37 -6.42 5.32
N HIS A 9 32.14 -5.12 5.20
CA HIS A 9 30.86 -4.53 5.47
C HIS A 9 29.86 -5.12 4.48
N ASP A 10 28.99 -5.94 5.05
CA ASP A 10 27.89 -6.68 4.45
C ASP A 10 27.23 -5.90 3.30
N ASP A 11 27.23 -6.51 2.11
CA ASP A 11 26.62 -5.93 0.92
C ASP A 11 25.07 -6.00 0.98
N ALA A 12 24.52 -6.46 2.11
CA ALA A 12 23.09 -6.54 2.36
C ALA A 12 22.42 -5.15 2.44
N ARG A 13 21.23 -5.04 1.86
CA ARG A 13 20.34 -3.90 2.06
C ARG A 13 19.51 -4.12 3.32
N THR A 14 19.34 -3.09 4.14
CA THR A 14 18.46 -3.14 5.31
C THR A 14 16.99 -3.25 4.86
N PRO A 15 16.25 -4.30 5.23
CA PRO A 15 14.82 -4.42 4.91
C PRO A 15 14.01 -3.31 5.59
N VAL A 16 13.01 -2.77 4.88
CA VAL A 16 12.07 -1.78 5.42
C VAL A 16 10.67 -2.12 4.94
N ASP A 17 9.81 -2.57 5.84
CA ASP A 17 8.42 -2.86 5.50
C ASP A 17 7.54 -1.60 5.63
N PHE A 18 6.67 -1.37 4.65
CA PHE A 18 5.81 -0.21 4.55
C PHE A 18 4.37 -0.60 4.28
N TRP A 19 3.48 -0.37 5.25
CA TRP A 19 2.05 -0.59 5.10
C TRP A 19 1.35 0.65 4.57
N PHE A 20 0.53 0.50 3.53
CA PHE A 20 -0.19 1.60 2.90
C PHE A 20 -1.68 1.31 2.73
N ASP A 21 -2.45 2.38 2.72
CA ASP A 21 -3.81 2.44 2.18
C ASP A 21 -3.81 3.56 1.11
N PRO A 22 -4.27 3.31 -0.12
CA PRO A 22 -4.34 4.32 -1.18
C PRO A 22 -5.12 5.59 -0.81
N PHE A 23 -6.04 5.53 0.14
CA PHE A 23 -6.79 6.70 0.63
C PHE A 23 -5.95 7.58 1.59
N CYS A 24 -4.91 7.03 2.22
CA CYS A 24 -4.19 7.71 3.30
C CYS A 24 -3.17 8.75 2.76
N PRO A 25 -3.38 10.06 2.99
CA PRO A 25 -2.43 11.08 2.52
C PRO A 25 -1.07 11.00 3.24
N TRP A 26 -1.05 10.51 4.48
CA TRP A 26 0.17 10.35 5.26
C TRP A 26 1.01 9.19 4.74
N ALA A 27 0.39 8.05 4.45
CA ALA A 27 1.08 6.93 3.80
C ALA A 27 1.61 7.35 2.43
N TRP A 28 0.85 8.16 1.67
CA TRP A 28 1.32 8.67 0.38
C TRP A 28 2.62 9.45 0.50
N MET A 29 2.63 10.49 1.33
CA MET A 29 3.82 11.32 1.54
C MET A 29 5.01 10.50 2.06
N SER A 30 4.78 9.66 3.08
CA SER A 30 5.82 8.81 3.65
C SER A 30 6.38 7.81 2.64
N SER A 31 5.54 7.23 1.78
CA SER A 31 5.99 6.29 0.75
C SER A 31 6.88 6.97 -0.28
N ARG A 32 6.52 8.18 -0.73
CA ARG A 32 7.33 8.93 -1.70
C ARG A 32 8.68 9.31 -1.09
N TRP A 33 8.68 9.74 0.18
CA TRP A 33 9.91 9.97 0.93
C TRP A 33 10.77 8.71 1.04
N LEU A 34 10.17 7.56 1.41
CA LEU A 34 10.88 6.29 1.52
C LEU A 34 11.57 5.89 0.21
N LEU A 35 10.90 6.09 -0.93
CA LEU A 35 11.48 5.85 -2.25
C LEU A 35 12.65 6.78 -2.57
N GLU A 36 12.59 8.06 -2.17
CA GLU A 36 13.74 8.97 -2.29
C GLU A 36 14.91 8.58 -1.37
N VAL A 37 14.60 8.10 -0.16
CA VAL A 37 15.62 7.57 0.76
C VAL A 37 16.28 6.32 0.19
N ALA A 38 15.53 5.42 -0.45
CA ALA A 38 16.08 4.20 -1.06
C ALA A 38 17.08 4.48 -2.20
N LYS A 39 17.02 5.66 -2.82
CA LYS A 39 18.03 6.12 -3.79
C LYS A 39 19.35 6.54 -3.13
N GLN A 40 19.31 6.90 -1.85
CA GLN A 40 20.44 7.50 -1.11
C GLN A 40 20.96 6.63 0.03
N ARG A 41 20.26 5.55 0.38
CA ARG A 41 20.58 4.65 1.49
C ARG A 41 20.43 3.21 1.05
N ARG A 42 21.21 2.31 1.66
CA ARG A 42 21.19 0.87 1.38
C ARG A 42 19.99 0.19 2.04
N ILE A 43 18.77 0.56 1.64
CA ILE A 43 17.53 -0.04 2.14
C ILE A 43 16.79 -0.79 1.03
N ALA A 44 15.97 -1.77 1.42
CA ALA A 44 15.10 -2.54 0.55
C ALA A 44 13.65 -2.41 1.04
N PRO A 45 12.89 -1.43 0.52
CA PRO A 45 11.48 -1.27 0.85
C PRO A 45 10.62 -2.43 0.32
N SER A 46 9.78 -2.99 1.18
CA SER A 46 8.70 -3.92 0.82
C SER A 46 7.35 -3.30 1.17
N PHE A 47 6.39 -3.38 0.27
CA PHE A 47 5.09 -2.72 0.42
C PHE A 47 4.01 -3.73 0.78
N HIS A 48 3.17 -3.37 1.75
CA HIS A 48 2.10 -4.21 2.27
C HIS A 48 0.80 -3.41 2.36
N VAL A 49 -0.34 -4.07 2.31
CA VAL A 49 -1.64 -3.40 2.36
C VAL A 49 -2.11 -3.27 3.81
N MET A 50 -2.57 -2.09 4.21
CA MET A 50 -3.41 -1.89 5.39
C MET A 50 -4.72 -1.19 4.99
N SER A 51 -5.63 -0.98 5.94
CA SER A 51 -6.93 -0.36 5.66
C SER A 51 -7.32 0.62 6.75
N LEU A 52 -7.51 1.88 6.38
CA LEU A 52 -8.08 2.92 7.24
C LEU A 52 -9.56 2.70 7.49
N ALA A 53 -10.29 2.14 6.51
CA ALA A 53 -11.69 1.81 6.69
C ALA A 53 -11.87 0.74 7.79
N TYR A 54 -11.02 -0.30 7.78
CA TYR A 54 -10.96 -1.29 8.86
C TYR A 54 -10.48 -0.66 10.18
N LEU A 55 -9.40 0.14 10.15
CA LEU A 55 -8.85 0.80 11.35
C LEU A 55 -9.89 1.58 12.15
N ASN A 56 -10.86 2.16 11.45
CA ASN A 56 -11.86 3.06 12.01
C ASN A 56 -13.26 2.43 12.11
N GLN A 57 -13.46 1.16 11.74
CA GLN A 57 -14.78 0.56 11.64
C GLN A 57 -15.57 0.67 12.97
N ASP A 58 -14.88 0.43 14.09
CA ASP A 58 -15.44 0.40 15.45
C ASP A 58 -15.10 1.66 16.28
N LYS A 59 -14.44 2.65 15.66
CA LYS A 59 -14.06 3.89 16.36
C LYS A 59 -15.21 4.90 16.34
N GLU A 60 -15.33 5.67 17.43
CA GLU A 60 -16.19 6.85 17.45
C GLU A 60 -15.55 7.95 16.60
N ILE A 61 -16.08 8.13 15.38
CA ILE A 61 -15.68 9.14 14.41
C ILE A 61 -16.91 9.91 13.93
N SER A 62 -16.73 11.10 13.38
CA SER A 62 -17.85 11.85 12.81
C SER A 62 -18.47 11.12 11.61
N ASP A 63 -19.78 11.24 11.43
CA ASP A 63 -20.51 10.64 10.30
C ASP A 63 -19.91 11.06 8.95
N SER A 64 -19.57 12.35 8.83
CA SER A 64 -18.91 12.90 7.64
C SER A 64 -17.55 12.27 7.34
N TYR A 65 -16.84 11.78 8.35
CA TYR A 65 -15.58 11.05 8.14
C TYR A 65 -15.83 9.59 7.80
N ARG A 66 -16.84 8.97 8.42
CA ARG A 66 -17.28 7.60 8.10
C ARG A 66 -17.75 7.50 6.64
N GLU A 67 -18.50 8.47 6.16
CA GLU A 67 -18.93 8.56 4.75
C GLU A 67 -17.73 8.69 3.78
N LYS A 68 -16.71 9.48 4.15
CA LYS A 68 -15.48 9.61 3.35
C LYS A 68 -14.65 8.33 3.34
N LEU A 69 -14.69 7.53 4.40
CA LEU A 69 -13.97 6.26 4.51
C LEU A 69 -14.68 5.10 3.81
N ALA A 70 -16.00 5.17 3.61
CA ALA A 70 -16.78 4.11 2.98
C ALA A 70 -16.17 3.57 1.66
N PRO A 71 -15.76 4.41 0.69
CA PRO A 71 -15.15 3.92 -0.55
C PRO A 71 -13.72 3.40 -0.39
N ALA A 72 -13.05 3.64 0.75
CA ALA A 72 -11.64 3.27 0.94
C ALA A 72 -11.41 1.74 1.03
N TRP A 73 -12.45 0.92 1.23
CA TRP A 73 -12.35 -0.54 1.12
C TRP A 73 -11.99 -1.01 -0.30
N GLY A 74 -12.45 -0.30 -1.33
CA GLY A 74 -12.29 -0.75 -2.72
C GLY A 74 -10.83 -0.90 -3.14
N PRO A 75 -10.02 0.18 -3.09
CA PRO A 75 -8.62 0.14 -3.51
C PRO A 75 -7.76 -0.87 -2.75
N VAL A 76 -7.98 -1.03 -1.45
CA VAL A 76 -7.22 -2.00 -0.64
C VAL A 76 -7.58 -3.46 -0.99
N ARG A 77 -8.85 -3.76 -1.29
CA ARG A 77 -9.26 -5.08 -1.78
C ARG A 77 -8.66 -5.38 -3.15
N VAL A 78 -8.66 -4.41 -4.07
CA VAL A 78 -8.01 -4.54 -5.38
C VAL A 78 -6.51 -4.78 -5.25
N ALA A 79 -5.84 -4.07 -4.33
CA ALA A 79 -4.42 -4.27 -4.06
C ALA A 79 -4.12 -5.69 -3.53
N VAL A 80 -4.92 -6.19 -2.59
CA VAL A 80 -4.78 -7.57 -2.08
C VAL A 80 -5.05 -8.59 -3.19
N ALA A 81 -6.11 -8.42 -3.98
CA ALA A 81 -6.42 -9.30 -5.10
C ALA A 81 -5.29 -9.33 -6.15
N ALA A 82 -4.71 -8.16 -6.46
CA ALA A 82 -3.57 -8.05 -7.37
C ALA A 82 -2.33 -8.77 -6.83
N ALA A 83 -2.00 -8.58 -5.55
CA ALA A 83 -0.88 -9.26 -4.90
C ALA A 83 -1.07 -10.78 -4.88
N GLN A 84 -2.26 -11.29 -4.57
CA GLN A 84 -2.54 -12.73 -4.65
C GLN A 84 -2.40 -13.30 -6.07
N ALA A 85 -2.81 -12.53 -7.08
CA ALA A 85 -2.78 -12.98 -8.48
C ALA A 85 -1.37 -12.92 -9.11
N LYS A 86 -0.52 -11.98 -8.68
CA LYS A 86 0.73 -11.63 -9.40
C LYS A 86 1.96 -11.45 -8.51
N GLY A 87 1.83 -11.57 -7.19
CA GLY A 87 2.89 -11.34 -6.20
C GLY A 87 2.99 -9.89 -5.76
N ASP A 88 3.66 -9.66 -4.63
CA ASP A 88 3.70 -8.37 -3.93
C ASP A 88 4.42 -7.25 -4.71
N ASP A 89 5.27 -7.60 -5.70
CA ASP A 89 5.99 -6.64 -6.54
C ASP A 89 5.06 -5.68 -7.31
N VAL A 90 3.77 -6.06 -7.49
CA VAL A 90 2.77 -5.22 -8.15
C VAL A 90 2.21 -4.12 -7.24
N LEU A 91 2.38 -4.23 -5.92
CA LEU A 91 1.77 -3.32 -4.95
C LEU A 91 2.30 -1.90 -5.10
N LEU A 92 3.61 -1.71 -5.24
CA LEU A 92 4.18 -0.37 -5.38
C LEU A 92 3.74 0.36 -6.67
N PRO A 93 3.82 -0.27 -7.86
CA PRO A 93 3.29 0.34 -9.08
C PRO A 93 1.80 0.66 -8.98
N LEU A 94 0.98 -0.30 -8.51
CA LEU A 94 -0.46 -0.13 -8.40
C LEU A 94 -0.82 0.98 -7.40
N TYR A 95 -0.17 0.99 -6.24
CA TYR A 95 -0.31 2.05 -5.25
C TYR A 95 0.08 3.41 -5.81
N THR A 96 1.16 3.48 -6.60
CA THR A 96 1.58 4.73 -7.25
C THR A 96 0.51 5.25 -8.21
N ALA A 97 -0.05 4.38 -9.04
CA ALA A 97 -1.11 4.73 -9.99
C ALA A 97 -2.38 5.21 -9.27
N MET A 98 -2.82 4.51 -8.22
CA MET A 98 -3.96 4.92 -7.40
C MET A 98 -3.70 6.24 -6.66
N GLY A 99 -2.56 6.35 -5.98
CA GLY A 99 -2.20 7.50 -5.16
C GLY A 99 -2.01 8.78 -5.97
N ASN A 100 -1.52 8.71 -7.21
CA ASN A 100 -1.48 9.86 -8.12
C ASN A 100 -2.89 10.40 -8.37
N ARG A 101 -3.84 9.53 -8.72
CA ARG A 101 -5.25 9.90 -8.97
C ARG A 101 -5.92 10.47 -7.72
N ILE A 102 -5.70 9.83 -6.57
CA ILE A 102 -6.35 10.24 -5.31
C ILE A 102 -5.74 11.54 -4.77
N HIS A 103 -4.41 11.63 -4.66
CA HIS A 103 -3.76 12.70 -3.90
C HIS A 103 -3.27 13.86 -4.74
N LEU A 104 -2.94 13.66 -6.02
CA LEU A 104 -2.47 14.73 -6.90
C LEU A 104 -3.59 15.28 -7.78
N GLU A 105 -4.43 14.39 -8.31
CA GLU A 105 -5.56 14.79 -9.17
C GLU A 105 -6.85 15.05 -8.39
N GLY A 106 -6.96 14.59 -7.14
CA GLY A 106 -8.14 14.78 -6.31
C GLY A 106 -9.36 14.01 -6.80
N ARG A 107 -9.16 12.90 -7.52
CA ARG A 107 -10.25 12.11 -8.10
C ARG A 107 -11.02 11.33 -7.03
N PRO A 108 -12.33 11.13 -7.21
CA PRO A 108 -13.11 10.28 -6.33
C PRO A 108 -12.63 8.83 -6.39
N ILE A 109 -12.74 8.13 -5.26
CA ILE A 109 -12.48 6.68 -5.20
C ILE A 109 -13.74 5.96 -5.69
N ASP A 110 -13.69 5.51 -6.94
CA ASP A 110 -14.71 4.70 -7.58
C ASP A 110 -14.08 3.52 -8.34
N ARG A 111 -14.92 2.69 -8.96
CA ARG A 111 -14.46 1.55 -9.76
C ARG A 111 -13.57 1.99 -10.93
N SER A 112 -13.86 3.12 -11.58
CA SER A 112 -13.09 3.59 -12.74
C SER A 112 -11.65 3.93 -12.37
N LEU A 113 -11.43 4.53 -11.19
CA LEU A 113 -10.10 4.81 -10.67
C LEU A 113 -9.27 3.53 -10.53
N ASN A 114 -9.88 2.44 -10.04
CA ASN A 114 -9.22 1.15 -9.89
C ASN A 114 -8.92 0.49 -11.24
N GLU A 115 -9.87 0.50 -12.16
CA GLU A 115 -9.69 -0.05 -13.51
C GLU A 115 -8.57 0.68 -14.27
N GLU A 116 -8.54 2.00 -14.23
CA GLU A 116 -7.48 2.78 -14.86
C GLU A 116 -6.11 2.55 -14.23
N ALA A 117 -6.05 2.45 -12.90
CA ALA A 117 -4.80 2.16 -12.20
C ALA A 117 -4.28 0.76 -12.57
N LEU A 118 -5.17 -0.25 -12.63
CA LEU A 118 -4.83 -1.60 -13.10
C LEU A 118 -4.34 -1.59 -14.55
N ALA A 119 -5.03 -0.86 -15.43
CA ALA A 119 -4.64 -0.71 -16.84
C ALA A 119 -3.23 -0.12 -16.99
N GLU A 120 -2.94 0.95 -16.24
CA GLU A 120 -1.66 1.65 -16.26
C GLU A 120 -0.49 0.72 -15.91
N VAL A 121 -0.69 -0.20 -14.95
CA VAL A 121 0.34 -1.14 -14.51
C VAL A 121 0.27 -2.50 -15.22
N GLY A 122 -0.58 -2.63 -16.26
CA GLY A 122 -0.70 -3.84 -17.07
C GLY A 122 -1.34 -5.03 -16.36
N LEU A 123 -2.17 -4.78 -15.34
CA LEU A 123 -2.91 -5.82 -14.60
C LEU A 123 -4.31 -6.05 -15.19
N PRO A 124 -4.89 -7.26 -15.01
CA PRO A 124 -6.24 -7.57 -15.49
C PRO A 124 -7.30 -6.65 -14.87
N LEU A 125 -8.13 -6.02 -15.69
CA LEU A 125 -9.23 -5.14 -15.23
C LEU A 125 -10.26 -5.88 -14.37
N THR A 126 -10.39 -7.20 -14.54
CA THR A 126 -11.27 -8.04 -13.71
C THR A 126 -10.88 -8.01 -12.23
N LEU A 127 -9.66 -7.60 -11.88
CA LEU A 127 -9.29 -7.39 -10.47
C LEU A 127 -10.06 -6.23 -9.82
N ALA A 128 -10.64 -5.30 -10.60
CA ALA A 128 -11.52 -4.27 -10.08
C ALA A 128 -12.82 -4.84 -9.50
N ASP A 129 -13.17 -6.09 -9.80
CA ASP A 129 -14.31 -6.78 -9.16
C ASP A 129 -14.11 -6.98 -7.66
N ALA A 130 -12.86 -6.95 -7.19
CA ALA A 130 -12.55 -6.98 -5.76
C ALA A 130 -13.09 -5.75 -5.01
N VAL A 131 -13.40 -4.63 -5.68
CA VAL A 131 -13.99 -3.45 -5.02
C VAL A 131 -15.28 -3.82 -4.27
N ASP A 132 -16.09 -4.67 -4.88
CA ASP A 132 -17.43 -5.03 -4.41
C ASP A 132 -17.46 -6.39 -3.66
N SER A 133 -16.32 -7.08 -3.54
CA SER A 133 -16.22 -8.39 -2.89
C SER A 133 -15.63 -8.30 -1.48
N THR A 134 -16.08 -9.19 -0.59
CA THR A 134 -15.49 -9.39 0.75
C THR A 134 -14.50 -10.55 0.79
N ASP A 135 -14.28 -11.26 -0.32
CA ASP A 135 -13.45 -12.47 -0.37
C ASP A 135 -12.00 -12.23 0.06
N TYR A 136 -11.53 -10.99 -0.04
CA TYR A 136 -10.17 -10.57 0.30
C TYR A 136 -10.06 -9.93 1.69
N ASP A 137 -11.17 -9.77 2.42
CA ASP A 137 -11.18 -9.01 3.67
C ASP A 137 -10.36 -9.68 4.77
N ASP A 138 -10.33 -11.01 4.83
CA ASP A 138 -9.58 -11.72 5.88
C ASP A 138 -8.06 -11.60 5.67
N ASP A 139 -7.59 -11.71 4.43
CA ASP A 139 -6.17 -11.47 4.09
C ASP A 139 -5.78 -10.00 4.28
N LEU A 140 -6.68 -9.07 3.93
CA LEU A 140 -6.50 -7.65 4.20
C LEU A 140 -6.37 -7.38 5.71
N LYS A 141 -7.25 -7.94 6.55
CA LYS A 141 -7.19 -7.80 8.01
C LYS A 141 -5.91 -8.41 8.57
N LYS A 142 -5.50 -9.58 8.08
CA LYS A 142 -4.23 -10.21 8.47
C LYS A 142 -3.04 -9.32 8.14
N SER A 143 -2.99 -8.77 6.92
CA SER A 143 -1.93 -7.82 6.51
C SER A 143 -1.97 -6.55 7.36
N HIS A 144 -3.17 -6.01 7.61
CA HIS A 144 -3.36 -4.84 8.47
C HIS A 144 -2.78 -5.06 9.87
N HIS A 145 -3.16 -6.15 10.53
CA HIS A 145 -2.67 -6.47 11.88
C HIS A 145 -1.16 -6.71 11.91
N ALA A 146 -0.61 -7.35 10.87
CA ALA A 146 0.84 -7.55 10.76
C ALA A 146 1.62 -6.22 10.78
N GLY A 147 1.06 -5.12 10.29
CA GLY A 147 1.69 -3.80 10.33
C GLY A 147 1.31 -2.95 11.54
N MET A 148 0.00 -2.80 11.78
CA MET A 148 -0.52 -1.80 12.73
C MET A 148 -0.37 -2.23 14.20
N ASP A 149 -0.46 -3.52 14.51
CA ASP A 149 -0.35 -4.01 15.89
C ASP A 149 1.08 -3.82 16.45
N GLN A 150 2.08 -3.62 15.57
CA GLN A 150 3.45 -3.33 15.98
C GLN A 150 3.64 -1.91 16.53
N VAL A 151 2.73 -1.00 16.20
CA VAL A 151 2.86 0.44 16.47
C VAL A 151 1.73 1.05 17.30
N GLY A 152 0.62 0.32 17.52
CA GLY A 152 -0.41 0.65 18.52
C GLY A 152 -1.81 0.91 17.98
#